data_AF-A0A836QSA8-F1
#
_entry.id   AF-A0A836QSA8-F1
#
_cell.length_a   1.000
_cell.length_b   1.000
_cell.length_c   1.000
_cell.angle_alpha   90.00
_cell.angle_beta   90.00
_cell.angle_gamma   90.00
#
_symmetry.space_group_name_H-M   'P 1'
#
loop_
_entity.id
_entity.type
_entity.pdbx_description
1 polymer ?
#
loop_
_entity_poly.entity_id
_entity_poly.type
_entity_poly.pdbx_seq_one_letter_code
_entity_poly.pdbx_strand_id
1 'polypeptide(L)'
;EYGAGETTHELKIGTLEQADGGTLFIDQVADMPLETQAKILRVLQDQNFNRLGSGQTVKVDVRIIAASSRDLLAEITQKKFREDLYYRLNVVPIQVPALSSRKEDLPDLIEYFMAQSAHANGLPPRLFADDAIALMQACDWPGNVRQLRNVVEWVLIMAPGDDRTPIQANMLPPELVLSTPSTLRTDLAHEIMSLPLRRAREIFERQYLEAQVTRFGNNISKTASFVGMERSALHRKLKSLGISSPDRI
;
A
#
# COMPACT_ATOMS: atom_id res chain seq x y z
N GLU A 1 -19.02 -42.12 50.08
CA GLU A 1 -18.59 -42.69 48.78
C GLU A 1 -18.17 -41.54 47.87
N TYR A 2 -17.02 -41.69 47.22
CA TYR A 2 -16.43 -40.70 46.31
C TYR A 2 -17.11 -40.81 44.94
N GLY A 3 -17.81 -39.76 44.51
CA GLY A 3 -18.25 -39.58 43.12
C GLY A 3 -17.29 -38.65 42.40
N ALA A 4 -16.22 -39.20 41.82
CA ALA A 4 -15.36 -38.45 40.91
C ALA A 4 -16.15 -38.21 39.61
N GLY A 5 -16.62 -36.97 39.41
CA GLY A 5 -17.13 -36.54 38.12
C GLY A 5 -15.98 -36.45 37.14
N GLU A 6 -15.88 -37.42 36.23
CA GLU A 6 -15.01 -37.34 35.05
C GLU A 6 -15.48 -36.18 34.18
N THR A 7 -14.88 -35.00 34.34
CA THR A 7 -14.98 -33.92 33.36
C THR A 7 -14.23 -34.37 32.11
N THR A 8 -14.96 -34.96 31.18
CA THR A 8 -14.47 -35.27 29.82
C THR A 8 -14.27 -33.93 29.11
N HIS A 9 -13.04 -33.41 29.12
CA HIS A 9 -12.67 -32.30 28.26
C HIS A 9 -12.79 -32.76 26.80
N GLU A 10 -13.73 -32.18 26.05
CA GLU A 10 -13.85 -32.44 24.61
C GLU A 10 -12.50 -32.16 23.92
N LEU A 11 -12.01 -33.19 23.22
CA LEU A 11 -10.75 -33.14 22.48
C LEU A 11 -10.92 -32.18 21.30
N LYS A 12 -10.33 -30.99 21.39
CA LYS A 12 -10.34 -30.00 20.31
C LYS A 12 -9.17 -30.25 19.35
N ILE A 13 -9.51 -30.58 18.10
CA ILE A 13 -8.54 -30.75 17.01
C ILE A 13 -7.84 -29.40 16.74
N GLY A 14 -6.51 -29.41 16.69
CA GLY A 14 -5.70 -28.22 16.41
C GLY A 14 -5.49 -27.95 14.92
N THR A 15 -5.07 -26.74 14.57
CA THR A 15 -4.91 -26.29 13.17
C THR A 15 -3.94 -27.15 12.35
N LEU A 16 -2.88 -27.67 12.97
CA LEU A 16 -1.92 -28.57 12.31
C LEU A 16 -2.55 -29.90 11.91
N GLU A 17 -3.38 -30.46 12.78
CA GLU A 17 -4.09 -31.72 12.52
C GLU A 17 -5.21 -31.53 11.48
N GLN A 18 -5.88 -30.36 11.51
CA GLN A 18 -6.87 -29.99 10.49
C GLN A 18 -6.26 -29.85 9.09
N ALA A 19 -4.97 -29.53 9.00
CA ALA A 19 -4.26 -29.32 7.74
C ALA A 19 -3.63 -30.60 7.18
N ASP A 20 -3.81 -31.76 7.84
CA ASP A 20 -3.27 -33.04 7.38
C ASP A 20 -3.77 -33.39 5.96
N GLY A 21 -2.84 -33.79 5.09
CA GLY A 21 -3.05 -33.99 3.66
C GLY A 21 -3.23 -32.69 2.85
N GLY A 22 -3.04 -31.52 3.47
CA GLY A 22 -3.37 -30.21 2.92
C GLY A 22 -2.23 -29.19 2.98
N THR A 23 -2.60 -27.92 3.08
CA THR A 23 -1.66 -26.79 3.17
C THR A 23 -1.96 -25.95 4.41
N LEU A 24 -0.93 -25.66 5.19
CA LEU A 24 -0.97 -24.72 6.31
C LEU A 24 -0.28 -23.42 5.91
N PHE A 25 -1.05 -22.33 5.90
CA PHE A 25 -0.50 -20.98 5.75
C PHE A 25 -0.28 -20.35 7.12
N ILE A 26 0.95 -19.90 7.39
CA ILE A 26 1.32 -19.20 8.61
C ILE A 26 1.70 -17.76 8.25
N ASP A 27 0.82 -16.81 8.58
CA ASP A 27 1.11 -15.39 8.46
C ASP A 27 1.97 -14.92 9.64
N GLN A 28 2.85 -13.96 9.39
CA GLN A 28 3.77 -13.34 10.35
C GLN A 28 4.54 -14.34 11.21
N VAL A 29 5.33 -15.22 10.58
CA VAL A 29 6.12 -16.22 11.31
C VAL A 29 7.11 -15.62 12.32
N ALA A 30 7.54 -14.38 12.10
CA ALA A 30 8.42 -13.63 13.00
C ALA A 30 7.77 -13.28 14.35
N ASP A 31 6.43 -13.27 14.44
CA ASP A 31 5.70 -12.94 15.67
C ASP A 31 5.53 -14.14 16.60
N MET A 32 5.88 -15.35 16.14
CA MET A 32 5.79 -16.54 16.97
C MET A 32 6.81 -16.49 18.12
N PRO A 33 6.41 -16.79 19.36
CA PRO A 33 7.34 -17.03 20.45
C PRO A 33 8.33 -18.16 20.12
N LEU A 34 9.56 -18.10 20.66
CA LEU A 34 10.62 -19.09 20.38
C LEU A 34 10.21 -20.54 20.69
N GLU A 35 9.36 -20.75 21.70
CA GLU A 35 8.82 -22.08 22.02
C GLU A 35 7.92 -22.61 20.90
N THR A 36 7.09 -21.75 20.32
CA THR A 36 6.22 -22.10 19.19
C THR A 36 7.05 -22.36 17.95
N GLN A 37 8.09 -21.55 17.69
CA GLN A 37 9.04 -21.78 16.61
C GLN A 37 9.70 -23.16 16.73
N ALA A 38 10.10 -23.59 17.94
CA ALA A 38 10.66 -24.91 18.17
C ALA A 38 9.66 -26.05 17.91
N LYS A 39 8.38 -25.85 18.23
CA LYS A 39 7.33 -26.83 17.93
C LYS A 39 7.08 -26.96 16.42
N ILE A 40 7.03 -25.84 15.70
CA ILE A 40 6.88 -25.85 14.23
C ILE A 40 8.09 -26.51 13.57
N LEU A 41 9.31 -26.23 14.05
CA LEU A 41 10.52 -26.88 13.55
C LEU A 41 10.44 -28.40 13.69
N ARG A 42 9.98 -28.92 14.84
CA ARG A 42 9.81 -30.37 15.04
C ARG A 42 8.80 -30.96 14.07
N VAL A 43 7.67 -30.29 13.84
CA VAL A 43 6.68 -30.75 12.86
C VAL A 43 7.28 -30.80 11.45
N LEU A 44 8.05 -29.78 11.06
CA LEU A 44 8.73 -29.72 9.76
C LEU A 44 9.80 -30.81 9.59
N GLN A 45 10.44 -31.24 10.67
CA GLN A 45 11.50 -32.26 10.64
C GLN A 45 10.94 -33.69 10.73
N ASP A 46 10.04 -33.93 11.69
CA ASP A 46 9.62 -35.26 12.09
C ASP A 46 8.25 -35.65 11.51
N GLN A 47 7.52 -34.71 10.89
CA GLN A 47 6.15 -34.89 10.39
C GLN A 47 5.19 -35.47 11.44
N ASN A 48 5.46 -35.18 12.71
CA ASN A 48 4.63 -35.61 13.81
C ASN A 48 4.74 -34.61 14.98
N PHE A 49 3.75 -34.65 15.87
CA PHE A 49 3.78 -33.88 17.11
C PHE A 49 2.99 -34.59 18.20
N ASN A 50 3.24 -34.21 19.45
CA ASN A 50 2.46 -34.69 20.59
C ASN A 50 1.27 -33.76 20.84
N ARG A 51 0.08 -34.34 20.94
CA ARG A 51 -1.13 -33.60 21.24
C ARG A 51 -1.05 -32.96 22.65
N LEU A 52 -1.61 -31.77 22.81
CA LEU A 52 -1.63 -31.11 24.12
C LEU A 52 -2.50 -31.91 25.09
N GLY A 53 -1.97 -32.21 26.28
CA GLY A 53 -2.69 -32.94 27.33
C GLY A 53 -2.74 -34.46 27.17
N SER A 54 -2.36 -35.00 26.01
CA SER A 54 -2.21 -36.45 25.81
C SER A 54 -0.84 -36.74 25.22
N GLY A 55 -0.06 -37.66 25.80
CA GLY A 55 1.23 -38.10 25.24
C GLY A 55 1.13 -38.82 23.87
N GLN A 56 -0.04 -38.78 23.24
CA GLN A 56 -0.30 -39.36 21.93
C GLN A 56 0.43 -38.55 20.84
N THR A 57 1.28 -39.25 20.09
CA THR A 57 1.93 -38.72 18.89
C THR A 57 0.98 -38.82 17.71
N VAL A 58 0.80 -37.72 17.00
CA VAL A 58 -0.01 -37.59 15.79
C VAL A 58 0.95 -37.35 14.63
N LYS A 59 0.85 -38.16 13.56
CA LYS A 59 1.57 -37.94 12.31
C LYS A 59 0.75 -37.03 11.41
N VAL A 60 1.40 -36.12 10.70
CA VAL A 60 0.76 -35.20 9.75
C VAL A 60 1.62 -35.01 8.50
N ASP A 61 0.98 -34.96 7.35
CA ASP A 61 1.58 -34.58 6.07
C ASP A 61 1.00 -33.24 5.64
N VAL A 62 1.79 -32.16 5.76
CA VAL A 62 1.30 -30.80 5.53
C VAL A 62 2.31 -30.01 4.71
N ARG A 63 1.82 -29.37 3.65
CA ARG A 63 2.59 -28.34 2.94
C ARG A 63 2.53 -27.04 3.74
N ILE A 64 3.68 -26.51 4.17
CA ILE A 64 3.74 -25.23 4.88
C ILE A 64 4.05 -24.10 3.92
N ILE A 65 3.27 -23.02 4.00
CA ILE A 65 3.56 -21.72 3.38
C ILE A 65 3.66 -20.70 4.52
N ALA A 66 4.77 -19.97 4.57
CA ALA A 66 5.03 -18.99 5.61
C ALA A 66 5.21 -17.59 5.02
N ALA A 67 4.71 -16.58 5.72
CA ALA A 67 4.92 -15.17 5.38
C ALA A 67 5.47 -14.40 6.58
N SER A 68 6.21 -13.32 6.31
CA SER A 68 6.73 -12.39 7.32
C SER A 68 6.81 -11.00 6.70
N SER A 69 6.43 -9.96 7.46
CA SER A 69 6.72 -8.56 7.10
C SER A 69 8.05 -8.07 7.68
N ARG A 70 8.71 -8.86 8.54
CA ARG A 70 10.02 -8.56 9.13
C ARG A 70 11.14 -9.30 8.42
N ASP A 71 12.32 -8.71 8.42
CA ASP A 71 13.55 -9.36 7.97
C ASP A 71 13.96 -10.45 8.98
N LEU A 72 13.76 -11.71 8.58
CA LEU A 72 14.05 -12.86 9.44
C LEU A 72 15.55 -12.99 9.77
N LEU A 73 16.46 -12.55 8.88
CA LEU A 73 17.90 -12.60 9.16
C LEU A 73 18.28 -11.59 10.25
N ALA A 74 17.65 -10.42 10.24
CA ALA A 74 17.79 -9.44 11.32
C ALA A 74 17.21 -9.97 12.64
N GLU A 75 16.05 -10.63 12.61
CA GLU A 75 15.43 -11.24 13.80
C GLU A 75 16.27 -12.40 14.38
N ILE A 76 16.97 -13.17 13.53
CA ILE A 76 17.95 -14.19 13.98
C ILE A 76 19.11 -13.53 14.73
N THR A 77 19.66 -12.45 14.17
CA THR A 77 20.76 -11.71 14.79
C THR A 77 20.35 -11.15 16.16
N GLN A 78 19.08 -10.75 16.30
CA GLN A 78 18.48 -10.30 17.56
C GLN A 78 18.04 -11.44 18.51
N LYS A 79 18.26 -12.71 18.14
CA LYS A 79 17.84 -13.92 18.87
C LYS A 79 16.32 -14.01 19.10
N LYS A 80 15.53 -13.34 18.26
CA LYS A 80 14.06 -13.38 18.27
C LYS A 80 13.50 -14.43 17.32
N PHE A 81 14.31 -14.87 16.37
CA PHE A 81 13.96 -15.94 15.44
C PHE A 81 15.04 -17.02 15.42
N ARG A 82 14.65 -18.29 15.31
CA ARG A 82 15.59 -19.39 15.26
C ARG A 82 16.15 -19.60 13.86
N GLU A 83 17.47 -19.71 13.77
CA GLU A 83 18.17 -19.94 12.52
C GLU A 83 17.81 -21.28 11.86
N ASP A 84 17.64 -22.34 12.66
CA ASP A 84 17.25 -23.67 12.18
C ASP A 84 15.86 -23.68 11.53
N LEU A 85 14.90 -22.96 12.10
CA LEU A 85 13.57 -22.78 11.53
C LEU A 85 13.63 -21.98 10.22
N TYR A 86 14.44 -20.92 10.16
CA TYR A 86 14.59 -20.10 8.95
C TYR A 86 15.01 -20.96 7.76
N TYR A 87 16.05 -21.78 7.88
CA TYR A 87 16.50 -22.63 6.78
C TYR A 87 15.52 -23.74 6.39
N ARG A 88 14.53 -24.08 7.24
CA ARG A 88 13.46 -25.01 6.88
C ARG A 88 12.26 -24.35 6.23
N LEU A 89 12.00 -23.09 6.53
CA LEU A 89 10.95 -22.31 5.86
C LEU A 89 11.44 -21.70 4.54
N ASN A 90 12.68 -21.22 4.50
CA ASN A 90 13.26 -20.46 3.38
C ASN A 90 13.81 -21.36 2.26
N VAL A 91 13.01 -22.33 1.80
CA VAL A 91 13.39 -23.26 0.72
C VAL A 91 13.13 -22.63 -0.65
N VAL A 92 11.97 -21.99 -0.81
CA VAL A 92 11.58 -21.26 -2.03
C VAL A 92 11.14 -19.85 -1.60
N PRO A 93 12.08 -18.89 -1.49
CA PRO A 93 11.73 -17.52 -1.10
C PRO A 93 10.93 -16.83 -2.20
N ILE A 94 9.85 -16.16 -1.81
CA ILE A 94 9.08 -15.27 -2.69
C ILE A 94 9.08 -13.89 -2.07
N GLN A 95 9.76 -12.95 -2.72
CA GLN A 95 9.75 -11.55 -2.31
C GLN A 95 8.53 -10.86 -2.92
N VAL A 96 7.62 -10.38 -2.08
CA VAL A 96 6.46 -9.59 -2.53
C VAL A 96 6.91 -8.13 -2.69
N PRO A 97 6.87 -7.54 -3.90
CA PRO A 97 7.25 -6.15 -4.07
C PRO A 97 6.29 -5.21 -3.33
N ALA A 98 6.80 -4.06 -2.90
CA ALA A 98 5.95 -3.00 -2.39
C ALA A 98 5.12 -2.40 -3.54
N LEU A 99 3.98 -1.77 -3.23
CA LEU A 99 3.18 -1.09 -4.26
C LEU A 99 3.97 0.06 -4.92
N SER A 100 4.86 0.70 -4.16
CA SER A 100 5.74 1.77 -4.65
C SER A 100 6.68 1.35 -5.79
N SER A 101 7.02 0.06 -5.90
CA SER A 101 7.86 -0.46 -6.99
C SER A 101 7.07 -1.02 -8.18
N ARG A 102 5.73 -0.93 -8.14
CA ARG A 102 4.82 -1.39 -9.21
C ARG A 102 3.64 -0.42 -9.36
N LYS A 103 3.94 0.86 -9.53
CA LYS A 103 2.94 1.94 -9.63
C LYS A 103 2.17 1.92 -10.96
N GLU A 104 2.69 1.18 -11.94
CA GLU A 104 2.04 0.88 -13.22
C GLU A 104 0.78 0.01 -13.06
N ASP A 105 0.72 -0.87 -12.04
CA ASP A 105 -0.43 -1.75 -11.77
C ASP A 105 -1.57 -1.01 -11.04
N LEU A 106 -1.33 0.23 -10.62
CA LEU A 106 -2.22 0.99 -9.75
C LEU A 106 -3.60 1.27 -10.38
N PRO A 107 -3.74 1.60 -11.69
CA PRO A 107 -5.05 1.75 -12.33
C PRO A 107 -5.91 0.48 -12.24
N ASP A 108 -5.34 -0.68 -12.57
CA ASP A 108 -6.05 -1.97 -12.53
C ASP A 108 -6.42 -2.35 -11.09
N LEU A 109 -5.53 -2.07 -10.13
CA LEU A 109 -5.81 -2.28 -8.71
C LEU A 109 -6.92 -1.36 -8.18
N ILE A 110 -6.95 -0.10 -8.61
CA ILE A 110 -8.03 0.85 -8.26
C ILE A 110 -9.36 0.31 -8.76
N GLU A 111 -9.43 -0.10 -10.03
CA GLU A 111 -10.66 -0.63 -10.62
C GLU A 111 -11.14 -1.87 -9.87
N TYR A 112 -10.24 -2.80 -9.58
CA TYR A 112 -10.54 -4.00 -8.80
C TYR A 112 -11.07 -3.66 -7.40
N PHE A 113 -10.39 -2.79 -6.64
CA PHE A 113 -10.84 -2.42 -5.30
C PHE A 113 -12.12 -1.60 -5.32
N MET A 114 -12.36 -0.80 -6.35
CA MET A 114 -13.60 -0.05 -6.51
C MET A 114 -14.77 -1.00 -6.70
N ALA A 115 -14.65 -1.97 -7.61
CA ALA A 115 -15.68 -2.98 -7.82
C ALA A 115 -15.94 -3.82 -6.55
N GLN A 116 -14.88 -4.24 -5.86
CA GLN A 116 -14.98 -4.99 -4.61
C GLN A 116 -15.67 -4.19 -3.50
N SER A 117 -15.27 -2.94 -3.28
CA SER A 117 -15.83 -2.07 -2.24
C SER A 117 -17.27 -1.66 -2.54
N ALA A 118 -17.59 -1.38 -3.80
CA ALA A 118 -18.94 -1.11 -4.28
C ALA A 118 -19.88 -2.29 -3.98
N HIS A 119 -19.46 -3.51 -4.33
CA HIS A 119 -20.22 -4.72 -4.05
C HIS A 119 -20.43 -4.94 -2.54
N ALA A 120 -19.38 -4.78 -1.73
CA ALA A 120 -19.45 -4.98 -0.28
C ALA A 120 -20.36 -3.96 0.42
N ASN A 121 -20.44 -2.73 -0.07
CA ASN A 121 -21.25 -1.65 0.51
C ASN A 121 -22.64 -1.52 -0.13
N GLY A 122 -22.97 -2.32 -1.15
CA GLY A 122 -24.22 -2.19 -1.91
C GLY A 122 -24.34 -0.86 -2.66
N LEU A 123 -23.21 -0.25 -3.02
CA LEU A 123 -23.13 1.01 -3.76
C LEU A 123 -22.76 0.75 -5.23
N PRO A 124 -23.14 1.62 -6.17
CA PRO A 124 -22.64 1.54 -7.54
C PRO A 124 -21.13 1.90 -7.60
N PRO A 125 -20.33 1.20 -8.41
CA PRO A 125 -18.93 1.56 -8.60
C PRO A 125 -18.80 2.90 -9.32
N ARG A 126 -17.74 3.65 -9.01
CA ARG A 126 -17.45 4.97 -9.58
C ARG A 126 -16.14 4.95 -10.33
N LEU A 127 -16.05 5.73 -11.40
CA LEU A 127 -14.81 5.87 -12.17
C LEU A 127 -13.91 6.93 -11.54
N PHE A 128 -12.60 6.72 -11.56
CA PHE A 128 -11.63 7.77 -11.28
C PHE A 128 -11.31 8.53 -12.56
N ALA A 129 -11.15 9.84 -12.45
CA ALA A 129 -10.61 10.66 -13.53
C ALA A 129 -9.08 10.50 -13.61
N ASP A 130 -8.52 10.76 -14.80
CA ASP A 130 -7.09 10.59 -15.07
C ASP A 130 -6.19 11.42 -14.13
N ASP A 131 -6.65 12.57 -13.67
CA ASP A 131 -5.93 13.43 -12.73
C ASP A 131 -5.81 12.78 -11.34
N ALA A 132 -6.87 12.11 -10.87
CA ALA A 132 -6.87 11.38 -9.61
C ALA A 132 -5.92 10.17 -9.68
N ILE A 133 -5.98 9.39 -10.77
CA ILE A 133 -5.09 8.25 -10.99
C ILE A 133 -3.63 8.72 -11.03
N ALA A 134 -3.34 9.78 -11.78
CA ALA A 134 -2.00 10.34 -11.87
C ALA A 134 -1.47 10.83 -10.51
N LEU A 135 -2.33 11.46 -9.68
CA LEU A 135 -1.94 11.87 -8.34
C LEU A 135 -1.64 10.65 -7.46
N MET A 136 -2.49 9.62 -7.50
CA MET A 136 -2.29 8.39 -6.73
C MET A 136 -1.01 7.64 -7.16
N GLN A 137 -0.64 7.66 -8.44
CA GLN A 137 0.65 7.15 -8.92
C GLN A 137 1.83 7.99 -8.42
N ALA A 138 1.68 9.31 -8.33
CA ALA A 138 2.73 10.20 -7.82
C ALA A 138 2.94 10.08 -6.30
N CYS A 139 1.94 9.62 -5.55
CA CYS A 139 2.04 9.40 -4.10
C CYS A 139 3.03 8.26 -3.78
N ASP A 140 3.68 8.40 -2.63
CA ASP A 140 4.39 7.29 -2.02
C ASP A 140 3.42 6.43 -1.24
N TRP A 141 3.46 5.13 -1.54
CA TRP A 141 2.67 4.11 -0.85
C TRP A 141 3.63 3.39 0.10
N PRO A 142 3.77 3.86 1.36
CA PRO A 142 4.66 3.24 2.33
C PRO A 142 4.19 1.84 2.75
N GLY A 143 2.94 1.46 2.41
CA GLY A 143 2.37 0.15 2.65
C GLY A 143 2.13 -0.69 1.41
N ASN A 144 1.60 -1.90 1.64
CA ASN A 144 1.04 -2.75 0.60
C ASN A 144 -0.31 -2.18 0.09
N VAL A 145 -0.97 -2.90 -0.82
CA VAL A 145 -2.28 -2.60 -1.43
C VAL A 145 -3.42 -2.29 -0.46
N ARG A 146 -3.27 -2.57 0.84
CA ARG A 146 -4.28 -2.25 1.87
C ARG A 146 -4.54 -0.75 1.99
N GLN A 147 -3.50 0.08 1.93
CA GLN A 147 -3.67 1.54 1.97
C GLN A 147 -4.44 2.03 0.74
N LEU A 148 -4.11 1.51 -0.44
CA LEU A 148 -4.82 1.81 -1.68
C LEU A 148 -6.30 1.43 -1.56
N ARG A 149 -6.59 0.21 -1.09
CA ARG A 149 -7.97 -0.25 -0.85
C ARG A 149 -8.74 0.68 0.08
N ASN A 150 -8.15 1.07 1.21
CA ASN A 150 -8.81 1.95 2.17
C ASN A 150 -9.13 3.33 1.56
N VAL A 151 -8.22 3.86 0.74
CA VAL A 151 -8.45 5.12 0.02
C VAL A 151 -9.60 4.97 -0.96
N VAL A 152 -9.60 3.91 -1.77
CA VAL A 152 -10.67 3.64 -2.75
C VAL A 152 -12.03 3.49 -2.07
N GLU A 153 -12.07 2.77 -0.94
CA GLU A 153 -13.28 2.62 -0.13
C GLU A 153 -13.73 3.94 0.50
N TRP A 154 -12.81 4.72 1.07
CA TRP A 154 -13.11 6.03 1.62
C TRP A 154 -13.70 6.96 0.56
N VAL A 155 -13.10 6.99 -0.63
CA VAL A 155 -13.55 7.82 -1.76
C VAL A 155 -14.95 7.40 -2.21
N LEU A 156 -15.21 6.10 -2.32
CA LEU A 156 -16.54 5.60 -2.69
C LEU A 156 -17.64 6.11 -1.74
N ILE A 157 -17.34 6.21 -0.44
CA ILE A 157 -18.30 6.61 0.60
C ILE A 157 -18.38 8.14 0.75
N MET A 158 -17.24 8.83 0.70
CA MET A 158 -17.12 10.23 1.11
C MET A 158 -17.07 11.22 -0.05
N ALA A 159 -16.62 10.80 -1.24
CA ALA A 159 -16.46 11.72 -2.34
C ALA A 159 -17.84 12.22 -2.82
N PRO A 160 -18.01 13.53 -3.00
CA PRO A 160 -19.28 14.08 -3.47
C PRO A 160 -19.58 13.62 -4.91
N GLY A 161 -20.85 13.66 -5.30
CA GLY A 161 -21.31 13.28 -6.63
C GLY A 161 -21.97 11.89 -6.68
N ASP A 162 -22.57 11.59 -7.82
CA ASP A 162 -23.24 10.33 -8.10
C ASP A 162 -22.32 9.31 -8.79
N ASP A 163 -22.88 8.17 -9.18
CA ASP A 163 -22.20 7.09 -9.90
C ASP A 163 -21.65 7.52 -11.27
N ARG A 164 -22.19 8.58 -11.85
CA ARG A 164 -21.79 9.14 -13.15
C ARG A 164 -20.73 10.21 -13.04
N THR A 165 -20.46 10.72 -11.84
CA THR A 165 -19.48 11.77 -11.61
C THR A 165 -18.11 11.17 -11.31
N PRO A 166 -17.11 11.32 -12.20
CA PRO A 166 -15.77 10.78 -11.98
C PRO A 166 -15.11 11.41 -10.75
N ILE A 167 -14.39 10.59 -10.00
CA ILE A 167 -13.60 11.04 -8.84
C ILE A 167 -12.38 11.80 -9.35
N GLN A 168 -12.29 13.08 -9.01
CA GLN A 168 -11.18 13.96 -9.36
C GLN A 168 -10.13 14.01 -8.26
N ALA A 169 -8.94 14.53 -8.56
CA ALA A 169 -7.82 14.59 -7.63
C ALA A 169 -8.14 15.37 -6.34
N ASN A 170 -9.00 16.39 -6.41
CA ASN A 170 -9.43 17.19 -5.25
C ASN A 170 -10.44 16.48 -4.33
N MET A 171 -10.97 15.32 -4.75
CA MET A 171 -11.87 14.48 -3.96
C MET A 171 -11.12 13.37 -3.21
N LEU A 172 -9.81 13.23 -3.42
CA LEU A 172 -8.99 12.25 -2.72
C LEU A 172 -8.71 12.71 -1.27
N PRO A 173 -8.46 11.79 -0.34
CA PRO A 173 -8.07 12.11 1.02
C PRO A 173 -6.92 13.13 1.06
N PRO A 174 -7.00 14.19 1.88
CA PRO A 174 -5.99 15.23 1.95
C PRO A 174 -4.61 14.68 2.36
N GLU A 175 -4.56 13.58 3.11
CA GLU A 175 -3.33 12.92 3.51
C GLU A 175 -2.52 12.41 2.31
N LEU A 176 -3.18 11.95 1.23
CA LEU A 176 -2.51 11.56 -0.01
C LEU A 176 -1.98 12.76 -0.77
N VAL A 177 -2.76 13.84 -0.79
CA VAL A 177 -2.37 15.12 -1.40
C VAL A 177 -1.13 15.68 -0.70
N LEU A 178 -0.96 15.44 0.60
CA LEU A 178 0.17 15.86 1.43
C LEU A 178 1.40 14.93 1.34
N SER A 179 1.22 13.67 0.96
CA SER A 179 2.25 12.61 0.93
C SER A 179 3.08 12.54 -0.35
N THR A 180 2.83 13.40 -1.35
CA THR A 180 3.79 13.59 -2.46
C THR A 180 5.09 14.24 -1.94
N PRO A 181 6.29 13.84 -2.41
CA PRO A 181 7.58 14.15 -1.81
C PRO A 181 7.67 15.57 -1.25
N SER A 182 7.70 15.62 0.07
CA SER A 182 7.43 16.79 0.90
C SER A 182 8.67 17.62 1.22
N THR A 183 9.73 17.57 0.43
CA THR A 183 10.93 18.37 0.73
C THR A 183 10.80 19.85 0.39
N LEU A 184 9.74 20.26 -0.32
CA LEU A 184 9.55 21.66 -0.77
C LEU A 184 8.21 22.30 -0.41
N ARG A 185 7.24 21.56 0.15
CA ARG A 185 5.85 22.06 0.29
C ARG A 185 5.43 22.51 1.68
N THR A 186 5.95 21.95 2.77
CA THR A 186 5.50 22.33 4.12
C THR A 186 5.90 23.75 4.46
N ASP A 187 7.15 24.13 4.15
CA ASP A 187 7.64 25.49 4.38
C ASP A 187 6.97 26.48 3.43
N LEU A 188 6.84 26.10 2.15
CA LEU A 188 6.24 26.95 1.12
C LEU A 188 4.73 27.17 1.33
N ALA A 189 3.97 26.17 1.77
CA ALA A 189 2.54 26.32 2.02
C ALA A 189 2.26 27.24 3.22
N HIS A 190 3.07 27.13 4.27
CA HIS A 190 2.98 28.03 5.43
C HIS A 190 3.46 29.45 5.07
N GLU A 191 4.49 29.57 4.23
CA GLU A 191 4.98 30.85 3.71
C GLU A 191 3.94 31.51 2.79
N ILE A 192 3.33 30.77 1.86
CA ILE A 192 2.25 31.25 0.97
C ILE A 192 1.03 31.75 1.74
N MET A 193 0.63 31.06 2.81
CA MET A 193 -0.52 31.45 3.65
C MET A 193 -0.28 32.73 4.47
N SER A 194 0.98 33.11 4.67
CA SER A 194 1.38 34.36 5.35
C SER A 194 1.63 35.53 4.39
N LEU A 195 1.60 35.27 3.08
CA LEU A 195 1.84 36.27 2.05
C LEU A 195 0.53 36.94 1.59
N PRO A 196 0.56 38.23 1.19
CA PRO A 196 -0.57 38.86 0.52
C PRO A 196 -0.97 38.07 -0.73
N LEU A 197 -2.27 37.96 -1.00
CA LEU A 197 -2.87 37.17 -2.10
C LEU A 197 -2.17 37.38 -3.46
N ARG A 198 -1.73 38.60 -3.75
CA ARG A 198 -0.99 38.93 -4.97
C ARG A 198 0.33 38.14 -5.09
N ARG A 199 1.11 38.07 -4.01
CA ARG A 199 2.40 37.37 -3.96
C ARG A 199 2.22 35.85 -3.92
N ALA A 200 1.22 35.38 -3.16
CA ALA A 200 0.83 33.97 -3.16
C ALA A 200 0.49 33.47 -4.57
N ARG A 201 -0.30 34.25 -5.33
CA ARG A 201 -0.66 33.92 -6.71
C ARG A 201 0.54 33.93 -7.64
N GLU A 202 1.45 34.89 -7.52
CA GLU A 202 2.67 34.96 -8.34
C GLU A 202 3.58 33.72 -8.13
N ILE A 203 3.73 33.26 -6.89
CA ILE A 203 4.55 32.08 -6.55
C ILE A 203 3.91 30.80 -7.12
N PHE A 204 2.61 30.63 -6.91
CA PHE A 204 1.86 29.49 -7.45
C PHE A 204 1.91 29.46 -8.98
N GLU A 205 1.61 30.59 -9.64
CA GLU A 205 1.63 30.70 -11.10
C GLU A 205 3.02 30.39 -11.66
N ARG A 206 4.09 30.84 -11.01
CA ARG A 206 5.47 30.56 -11.44
C ARG A 206 5.76 29.06 -11.43
N GLN A 207 5.53 28.41 -10.29
CA GLN A 207 5.83 26.98 -10.12
C GLN A 207 4.96 26.09 -11.01
N TYR A 208 3.67 26.41 -11.11
CA TYR A 208 2.74 25.68 -11.97
C TYR A 208 3.17 25.75 -13.43
N LEU A 209 3.48 26.95 -13.95
CA LEU A 209 3.88 27.13 -15.34
C LEU A 209 5.26 26.52 -15.63
N GLU A 210 6.21 26.62 -14.70
CA GLU A 210 7.54 25.99 -14.81
C GLU A 210 7.45 24.46 -14.91
N ALA A 211 6.61 23.84 -14.08
CA ALA A 211 6.36 22.40 -14.12
C ALA A 211 5.68 21.97 -15.44
N GLN A 212 4.68 22.71 -15.93
CA GLN A 212 4.01 22.38 -17.18
C GLN A 212 4.90 22.61 -18.41
N VAL A 213 5.75 23.65 -18.42
CA VAL A 213 6.71 23.88 -19.52
C VAL A 213 7.74 22.74 -19.59
N THR A 214 8.24 22.30 -18.43
CA THR A 214 9.19 21.17 -18.33
C THR A 214 8.53 19.86 -18.79
N ARG A 215 7.30 19.59 -18.36
CA ARG A 215 6.52 18.38 -18.75
C ARG A 215 6.36 18.23 -20.26
N PHE A 216 6.20 19.33 -20.99
CA PHE A 216 6.05 19.31 -22.45
C PHE A 216 7.37 19.60 -23.20
N GLY A 217 8.53 19.45 -22.55
CA GLY A 217 9.84 19.59 -23.17
C GLY A 217 10.10 20.99 -23.74
N ASN A 218 9.71 22.04 -23.00
CA ASN A 218 9.80 23.44 -23.41
C ASN A 218 8.96 23.81 -24.64
N ASN A 219 7.97 22.99 -25.02
CA ASN A 219 7.08 23.30 -26.13
C ASN A 219 5.93 24.23 -25.69
N ILE A 220 6.15 25.54 -25.84
CA ILE A 220 5.21 26.61 -25.44
C ILE A 220 3.83 26.44 -26.08
N SER A 221 3.71 25.95 -27.31
CA SER A 221 2.42 25.76 -27.97
C SER A 221 1.60 24.63 -27.32
N LYS A 222 2.26 23.51 -26.97
CA LYS A 222 1.60 22.39 -26.28
C LYS A 222 1.22 22.78 -24.85
N THR A 223 2.12 23.47 -24.15
CA THR A 223 1.83 23.98 -22.80
C THR A 223 0.68 24.99 -22.81
N ALA A 224 0.61 25.90 -23.80
CA ALA A 224 -0.46 26.88 -23.92
C ALA A 224 -1.83 26.22 -24.14
N SER A 225 -1.89 25.22 -25.02
CA SER A 225 -3.10 24.44 -25.26
C SER A 225 -3.58 23.69 -24.02
N PHE A 226 -2.66 23.11 -23.24
CA PHE A 226 -2.98 22.37 -22.02
C PHE A 226 -3.41 23.28 -20.87
N VAL A 227 -2.73 24.42 -20.70
CA VAL A 227 -3.04 25.43 -19.67
C VAL A 227 -4.30 26.25 -20.04
N GLY A 228 -4.80 26.14 -21.27
CA GLY A 228 -5.99 26.86 -21.73
C GLY A 228 -5.73 28.34 -22.00
N MET A 229 -4.49 28.72 -22.32
CA MET A 229 -4.09 30.09 -22.61
C MET A 229 -3.70 30.26 -24.07
N GLU A 230 -3.93 31.45 -24.63
CA GLU A 230 -3.38 31.79 -25.94
C GLU A 230 -1.84 31.79 -25.87
N ARG A 231 -1.17 31.28 -26.91
CA ARG A 231 0.30 31.18 -26.99
C ARG A 231 1.00 32.50 -26.68
N SER A 232 0.48 33.61 -27.21
CA SER A 232 1.05 34.96 -27.00
C SER A 232 0.88 35.45 -25.55
N ALA A 233 -0.21 35.04 -24.88
CA ALA A 233 -0.49 35.37 -23.49
C ALA A 233 0.39 34.56 -22.53
N LEU A 234 0.56 33.26 -22.78
CA LEU A 234 1.45 32.40 -22.01
C LEU A 234 2.90 32.90 -22.11
N HIS A 235 3.37 33.26 -23.31
CA HIS A 235 4.73 33.77 -23.50
C HIS A 235 4.99 35.07 -22.74
N ARG A 236 4.03 36.01 -22.74
CA ARG A 236 4.10 37.24 -21.94
C ARG A 236 4.13 36.94 -20.44
N LYS A 237 3.32 35.97 -20.00
CA LYS A 237 3.22 35.56 -18.59
C LYS A 237 4.54 34.92 -18.09
N LEU A 238 5.12 34.02 -18.87
CA LEU A 238 6.43 33.40 -18.57
C LEU A 238 7.54 34.45 -18.45
N LYS A 239 7.58 35.42 -19.37
CA LYS A 239 8.53 36.55 -19.32
C LYS A 239 8.33 37.43 -18.08
N SER A 240 7.08 37.69 -17.68
CA SER A 240 6.77 38.49 -16.48
C SER A 240 7.15 37.79 -15.17
N LEU A 241 7.19 36.45 -15.16
CA LEU A 241 7.52 35.61 -14.01
C LEU A 241 9.02 35.23 -13.96
N GLY A 242 9.83 35.72 -14.92
CA GLY A 242 11.28 35.45 -14.97
C GLY A 242 11.64 34.02 -15.40
N ILE A 243 10.70 33.26 -15.96
CA ILE A 243 10.94 31.91 -16.46
C ILE A 243 11.46 32.03 -17.89
N SER A 244 12.77 32.23 -18.04
CA SER A 244 13.42 32.30 -19.36
C SER A 244 13.54 30.88 -19.95
N SER A 245 12.93 30.63 -21.11
CA SER A 245 13.39 29.53 -21.96
C SER A 245 14.82 29.84 -22.42
N PRO A 246 15.76 28.89 -22.38
CA PRO A 246 17.03 29.07 -23.07
C PRO A 246 16.73 29.23 -24.56
N ASP A 247 17.30 30.29 -25.15
CA ASP A 247 17.20 30.60 -26.57
C ASP A 247 17.56 29.37 -27.41
N ARG A 248 16.76 29.12 -28.46
CA ARG A 248 17.11 28.18 -29.53
C ARG A 248 18.35 28.71 -30.26
N ILE A 249 19.38 27.87 -30.36
CA ILE A 249 20.23 27.82 -31.56
C ILE A 249 19.44 27.07 -32.64
#